data_AF-R9IMQ3-F1
#
_entry.id   AF-R9IMQ3-F1
#
_cell.length_a   1.000
_cell.length_b   1.000
_cell.length_c   1.000
_cell.angle_alpha   90.00
_cell.angle_beta   90.00
_cell.angle_gamma   90.00
#
_symmetry.space_group_name_H-M   'P 1'
#
loop_
_entity.id
_entity.type
_entity.pdbx_description
1 polymer ?
#
loop_
_entity_poly.entity_id
_entity_poly.type
_entity_poly.pdbx_seq_one_letter_code
_entity_poly.pdbx_strand_id
1 'polypeptide(L)'
;MLAIMIMTCVVGINSITLVQKEKAYAAREQELLQQISAEEARTKELEEFATYTKTKKYAEEVAKDKLGLVYENEIIFQEVD
;
A
#
# COMPACT_ATOMS: atom_id res chain seq x y z
N MET A 1 12.95 30.30 48.88
CA MET A 1 12.62 28.86 48.80
C MET A 1 11.27 28.61 48.12
N LEU A 2 10.18 29.30 48.49
CA LEU A 2 8.85 29.17 47.86
C LEU A 2 8.83 29.33 46.33
N ALA A 3 9.52 30.33 45.78
CA ALA A 3 9.57 30.55 44.32
C ALA A 3 10.20 29.38 43.56
N ILE A 4 11.25 28.76 44.13
CA ILE A 4 11.92 27.58 43.55
C ILE A 4 10.97 26.39 43.59
N MET A 5 10.24 26.19 44.69
CA MET A 5 9.26 25.11 44.82
C MET A 5 8.13 25.23 43.78
N ILE A 6 7.59 26.43 43.57
CA ILE A 6 6.57 26.69 42.55
C ILE A 6 7.12 26.41 41.14
N MET A 7 8.34 26.88 40.85
CA MET A 7 8.98 26.64 39.54
C MET A 7 9.20 25.14 39.28
N THR A 8 9.69 24.38 40.27
CA THR A 8 9.89 22.93 40.14
C THR A 8 8.56 22.19 39.95
N CYS A 9 7.49 22.59 40.62
CA CYS A 9 6.15 22.00 40.41
C CYS A 9 5.64 22.22 38.98
N VAL A 10 5.73 23.45 38.46
CA VAL A 10 5.26 23.76 37.09
C VAL A 10 6.06 23.00 36.05
N VAL A 11 7.38 22.96 36.18
CA VAL A 11 8.25 22.20 35.27
C VAL A 11 7.96 20.70 35.35
N GLY A 12 7.74 20.16 36.56
CA GLY A 12 7.40 18.75 36.76
C GLY A 12 6.10 18.32 36.06
N ILE A 13 5.05 19.15 36.13
CA ILE A 13 3.78 18.89 35.44
C ILE A 13 3.99 18.87 33.92
N ASN A 14 4.71 19.86 33.39
CA ASN A 14 4.99 19.95 31.95
C ASN A 14 5.81 18.75 31.46
N SER A 15 6.77 18.28 32.24
CA SER A 15 7.58 17.09 31.93
C SER A 15 6.73 15.82 31.79
N ILE A 16 5.73 15.63 32.66
CA ILE A 16 4.80 14.49 32.56
C ILE A 16 4.00 14.55 31.27
N THR A 17 3.49 15.73 30.91
CA THR A 17 2.74 15.93 29.66
C THR A 17 3.63 15.69 28.42
N LEU A 18 4.90 16.09 28.46
CA LEU A 18 5.87 15.84 27.39
C LEU A 18 6.08 14.35 27.15
N VAL A 19 6.31 13.56 28.21
CA VAL A 19 6.48 12.11 28.11
C VAL A 19 5.22 11.41 27.59
N GLN A 20 4.03 11.89 27.96
CA GLN A 20 2.78 11.36 27.43
C GLN A 20 2.62 11.63 25.94
N LYS A 21 2.96 12.84 25.48
CA LYS A 21 2.93 13.19 24.06
C LYS A 21 3.93 12.36 23.27
N GLU A 22 5.14 12.17 23.78
CA GLU A 22 6.16 11.32 23.16
C GLU A 22 5.64 9.89 22.96
N LYS A 23 5.05 9.28 23.99
CA LYS A 23 4.43 7.95 23.88
C LYS A 23 3.30 7.89 22.86
N ALA A 24 2.45 8.91 22.83
CA ALA A 24 1.36 8.99 21.86
C ALA A 24 1.87 9.11 20.42
N TYR A 25 2.93 9.89 20.20
CA TYR A 25 3.57 10.00 18.89
C TYR A 25 4.26 8.71 18.46
N ALA A 26 4.99 8.05 19.37
CA ALA A 26 5.63 6.76 19.07
C ALA A 26 4.60 5.67 18.72
N ALA A 27 3.48 5.62 19.44
CA ALA A 27 2.39 4.69 19.11
C ALA A 27 1.78 4.97 17.72
N ARG A 28 1.58 6.25 17.40
CA ARG A 28 1.03 6.67 16.10
C ARG A 28 2.02 6.42 14.95
N GLU A 29 3.31 6.61 15.19
CA GLU A 29 4.37 6.28 14.23
C GLU A 29 4.38 4.78 13.94
N GLN A 30 4.31 3.94 14.98
CA GLN A 30 4.24 2.49 14.81
C GLN A 30 3.00 2.06 14.01
N GLU A 31 1.84 2.65 14.30
CA GLU A 31 0.61 2.39 13.55
C GLU A 31 0.75 2.78 12.08
N LEU A 32 1.29 3.97 11.79
CA LEU A 32 1.51 4.43 10.41
C LEU A 32 2.51 3.54 9.67
N LEU A 33 3.60 3.13 10.31
CA LEU A 33 4.57 2.20 9.72
C LEU A 33 3.95 0.85 9.39
N GLN A 34 3.06 0.34 10.24
CA GLN A 34 2.32 -0.89 9.95
C GLN A 34 1.40 -0.73 8.73
N GLN A 35 0.69 0.39 8.62
CA GLN A 35 -0.17 0.67 7.47
C GLN A 35 0.64 0.79 6.17
N ILE A 36 1.80 1.47 6.20
CA ILE A 36 2.70 1.58 5.05
C ILE A 36 3.19 0.20 4.64
N SER A 37 3.69 -0.60 5.59
CA SER A 37 4.20 -1.94 5.28
C SER A 37 3.12 -2.87 4.70
N ALA A 38 1.89 -2.79 5.21
CA ALA A 38 0.77 -3.56 4.67
C ALA A 38 0.43 -3.13 3.23
N GLU A 39 0.43 -1.82 2.95
CA GLU A 39 0.10 -1.32 1.61
C GLU A 39 1.24 -1.58 0.60
N GLU A 40 2.51 -1.51 1.04
CA GLU A 40 3.66 -1.91 0.23
C GLU A 40 3.62 -3.39 -0.12
N ALA A 41 3.25 -4.26 0.83
CA ALA A 41 3.06 -5.69 0.58
C ALA A 41 1.96 -5.93 -0.46
N ARG A 42 0.80 -5.27 -0.32
CA ARG A 42 -0.29 -5.35 -1.31
C ARG A 42 0.12 -4.83 -2.68
N THR A 43 0.89 -3.74 -2.73
CA THR A 43 1.40 -3.17 -3.98
C THR A 43 2.32 -4.17 -4.69
N LYS A 44 3.22 -4.82 -3.94
CA LYS A 44 4.12 -5.84 -4.49
C LYS A 44 3.35 -7.05 -5.02
N GLU A 45 2.35 -7.54 -4.29
CA GLU A 45 1.47 -8.62 -4.76
C GLU A 45 0.74 -8.25 -6.06
N LEU A 46 0.25 -7.00 -6.16
CA LEU A 46 -0.38 -6.48 -7.37
C LEU A 46 0.61 -6.36 -8.54
N GLU A 47 1.86 -5.94 -8.30
CA GLU A 47 2.90 -5.89 -9.32
C GLU A 47 3.29 -7.28 -9.83
N GLU A 48 3.41 -8.26 -8.94
CA GLU A 48 3.67 -9.66 -9.30
C GLU A 48 2.50 -10.24 -10.10
N PHE A 49 1.25 -9.98 -9.68
CA PHE A 49 0.05 -10.38 -10.42
C PHE A 49 -0.06 -9.68 -11.77
N ALA A 50 0.23 -8.37 -11.84
CA ALA A 50 0.22 -7.62 -13.07
C ALA A 50 1.31 -8.11 -14.02
N THR A 51 2.50 -8.42 -13.51
CA THR A 51 3.60 -8.99 -14.31
C THR A 51 3.22 -10.36 -14.84
N TYR A 52 2.68 -11.25 -14.00
CA TYR A 52 2.19 -12.57 -14.41
C TYR A 52 1.11 -12.48 -15.50
N THR A 53 0.18 -11.54 -15.36
CA THR A 53 -0.94 -11.35 -16.30
C THR A 53 -0.50 -10.65 -17.60
N LYS A 54 0.40 -9.66 -17.51
CA LYS A 54 0.95 -8.92 -18.66
C LYS A 54 1.94 -9.75 -19.47
N THR A 55 2.74 -10.63 -18.84
CA THR A 55 3.75 -11.42 -19.56
C THR A 55 3.19 -12.59 -20.38
N LYS A 56 1.94 -13.03 -20.17
CA LYS A 56 1.43 -14.23 -20.85
C LYS A 56 0.01 -14.22 -21.42
N LYS A 57 -0.87 -13.28 -21.06
CA LYS A 57 -2.28 -13.40 -21.50
C LYS A 57 -2.89 -12.11 -22.02
N TYR A 58 -2.63 -10.99 -21.38
CA TYR A 58 -3.39 -9.78 -21.70
C TYR A 58 -3.01 -9.15 -23.05
N ALA A 59 -1.72 -9.14 -23.41
CA ALA A 59 -1.29 -8.63 -24.72
C ALA A 59 -1.74 -9.54 -25.88
N GLU A 60 -1.78 -10.85 -25.63
CA GLU A 60 -2.14 -11.87 -26.61
C GLU A 60 -3.66 -11.90 -26.85
N GLU A 61 -4.47 -11.84 -25.78
CA GLU A 61 -5.94 -11.74 -25.89
C GLU A 61 -6.39 -10.44 -26.56
N VAL A 62 -5.77 -9.29 -26.24
CA VAL A 62 -6.12 -8.00 -26.88
C VAL A 62 -5.71 -7.97 -28.36
N ALA A 63 -4.61 -8.62 -28.73
CA ALA A 63 -4.23 -8.76 -30.13
C ALA A 63 -5.16 -9.72 -30.88
N LYS A 64 -5.58 -10.83 -30.26
CA LYS A 64 -6.53 -11.78 -30.85
C LYS A 64 -7.89 -11.13 -31.10
N ASP A 65 -8.38 -10.35 -30.13
CA ASP A 65 -9.70 -9.70 -30.17
C ASP A 65 -9.74 -8.49 -31.14
N LYS A 66 -8.68 -7.68 -31.20
CA LYS A 66 -8.65 -6.48 -32.06
C LYS A 66 -8.13 -6.71 -33.48
N LEU A 67 -7.25 -7.68 -33.70
CA LEU A 67 -6.59 -7.90 -34.99
C LEU A 67 -7.04 -9.18 -35.70
N GLY A 68 -7.93 -9.97 -35.09
CA GLY A 68 -8.40 -11.23 -35.69
C GLY A 68 -7.26 -12.20 -36.00
N LEU A 69 -6.18 -12.15 -35.23
CA LEU A 69 -4.99 -12.97 -35.43
C LEU A 69 -5.28 -14.39 -34.93
N VAL A 70 -5.83 -15.19 -35.84
CA VAL A 70 -5.97 -16.63 -35.73
C VAL A 70 -4.60 -17.26 -36.04
N TYR A 71 -4.19 -18.27 -35.28
CA TYR A 71 -3.01 -19.06 -35.66
C TYR A 71 -3.26 -19.73 -37.02
N GLU A 72 -2.23 -19.86 -37.87
CA GLU A 72 -2.35 -20.38 -39.25
C GLU A 72 -3.07 -21.74 -39.38
N ASN A 73 -3.31 -22.46 -38.28
CA ASN A 73 -3.91 -23.79 -38.23
C ASN A 73 -5.32 -23.86 -37.58
N GLU A 74 -5.99 -22.74 -37.27
CA GLU A 74 -7.36 -22.75 -36.73
C GLU A 74 -8.39 -22.32 -37.80
N ILE A 75 -9.35 -23.20 -38.12
CA ILE A 75 -10.44 -22.93 -39.09
C ILE A 75 -11.63 -22.32 -38.34
N ILE A 76 -12.03 -21.10 -38.71
CA ILE A 76 -13.28 -20.48 -38.21
C ILE A 76 -14.44 -20.97 -39.07
N PHE A 77 -15.42 -21.64 -38.44
CA PHE A 77 -16.74 -21.86 -39.03
C PHE A 77 -17.64 -20.69 -38.61
N GLN A 78 -18.02 -19.83 -39.54
CA GLN A 78 -19.13 -18.89 -39.36
C GLN A 78 -20.35 -19.50 -40.03
N GLU A 79 -21.37 -19.87 -39.26
CA GLU A 79 -22.69 -20.17 -39.80
C GLU A 79 -23.29 -18.86 -40.30
N VAL A 80 -23.68 -18.86 -41.58
CA VAL A 80 -24.32 -17.72 -42.23
C VAL A 80 -25.83 -17.89 -42.05
N ASP A 81 -26.44 -17.09 -41.20
CA ASP A 81 -27.89 -16.80 -41.25
C ASP A 81 -28.13 -15.53 -42.06
#